data_AF-A0A4U8T5D2-F1
#
_entry.id   AF-A0A4U8T5D2-F1
#
_cell.length_a   1.000
_cell.length_b   1.000
_cell.length_c   1.000
_cell.angle_alpha   90.00
_cell.angle_beta   90.00
_cell.angle_gamma   90.00
#
_symmetry.space_group_name_H-M   'P 1'
#
loop_
_entity.id
_entity.type
_entity.pdbx_description
1 polymer ?
#
loop_
_entity_poly.entity_id
_entity_poly.type
_entity_poly.pdbx_seq_one_letter_code
_entity_poly.pdbx_strand_id
1 'polypeptide(L)'
;MSHLPHRIKKYKISSTNTTYTLSHSCDTHYLSQNLKSEISYTLELRESSLSIKDTKSNKDIAFILTKETPQLQEKQILLDSKDLQALQTILELHTYKETRVVYVEVKLSKWDRLKIAYQHIDNLGKFERDPIQKAKPKYELVGGEPYDKFKNAPHTYENTCALRMSYALNYGGIPITKPTPNTKAFLGNDKKIYVLGSQDIRDFLYVKWKYQAPYNPKSMNSKKENEDFYNNELLQFSKNGIIVMRIDGWGESAYGHTTLWDNDEKRFLDDSNYLLDKRSNVIVRQFYFWEIE
;
A
#
# COMPACT_ATOMS: atom_id res chain seq x y z
N MET A 1 -49.75 -3.71 0.34
CA MET A 1 -48.41 -3.19 0.69
C MET A 1 -47.38 -4.25 0.31
N SER A 2 -46.70 -4.10 -0.81
CA SER A 2 -45.66 -5.02 -1.28
C SER A 2 -44.31 -4.32 -1.20
N HIS A 3 -43.42 -4.79 -0.33
CA HIS A 3 -42.04 -4.34 -0.29
C HIS A 3 -41.30 -4.83 -1.53
N LEU A 4 -40.97 -3.91 -2.45
CA LEU A 4 -40.06 -4.20 -3.55
C LEU A 4 -38.62 -4.29 -3.00
N PRO A 5 -37.82 -5.29 -3.40
CA PRO A 5 -36.44 -5.42 -2.95
C PRO A 5 -35.58 -4.28 -3.49
N HIS A 6 -34.80 -3.65 -2.61
CA HIS A 6 -33.80 -2.67 -2.97
C HIS A 6 -32.82 -3.25 -4.01
N ARG A 7 -32.91 -2.80 -5.27
CA ARG A 7 -31.91 -3.12 -6.30
C ARG A 7 -30.61 -2.38 -5.98
N ILE A 8 -29.58 -3.13 -5.60
CA ILE A 8 -28.20 -2.64 -5.44
C ILE A 8 -27.63 -2.32 -6.82
N LYS A 9 -27.29 -1.06 -7.09
CA LYS A 9 -26.53 -0.67 -8.29
C LYS A 9 -25.04 -0.71 -7.98
N LYS A 10 -24.27 -1.43 -8.80
CA LYS A 10 -22.81 -1.53 -8.70
C LYS A 10 -22.19 -0.67 -9.81
N TYR A 11 -21.28 0.23 -9.44
CA TYR A 11 -20.52 1.05 -10.39
C TYR A 11 -19.12 0.47 -10.52
N LYS A 12 -18.64 0.30 -11.76
CA LYS A 12 -17.31 -0.24 -12.05
C LYS A 12 -16.38 0.90 -12.42
N ILE A 13 -15.31 1.09 -11.66
CA ILE A 13 -14.28 2.09 -11.92
C ILE A 13 -13.02 1.35 -12.41
N SER A 14 -12.53 1.69 -13.60
CA SER A 14 -11.26 1.16 -14.16
C SER A 14 -10.15 2.19 -14.05
N SER A 15 -8.99 1.78 -13.53
CA SER A 15 -7.84 2.64 -13.23
C SER A 15 -6.81 2.67 -14.37
N THR A 16 -6.34 3.88 -14.72
CA THR A 16 -4.92 4.25 -14.95
C THR A 16 -4.83 5.78 -14.94
N ASN A 17 -4.07 6.37 -14.01
CA ASN A 17 -3.73 7.81 -13.88
C ASN A 17 -4.94 8.79 -13.84
N THR A 18 -5.22 9.30 -12.65
CA THR A 18 -6.59 9.50 -12.12
C THR A 18 -7.36 10.74 -12.61
N THR A 19 -7.88 10.64 -13.83
CA THR A 19 -9.21 11.18 -14.17
C THR A 19 -10.21 10.01 -14.09
N TYR A 20 -11.19 10.08 -13.19
CA TYR A 20 -12.17 8.99 -13.01
C TYR A 20 -13.46 9.33 -13.74
N THR A 21 -13.72 8.68 -14.88
CA THR A 21 -14.99 8.84 -15.60
C THR A 21 -16.04 7.87 -15.06
N LEU A 22 -17.11 8.41 -14.48
CA LEU A 22 -18.29 7.61 -14.12
C LEU A 22 -19.09 7.31 -15.39
N SER A 23 -18.98 6.11 -15.94
CA SER A 23 -19.79 5.68 -17.10
C SER A 23 -21.01 4.88 -16.66
N HIS A 24 -22.18 5.26 -17.17
CA HIS A 24 -23.46 4.62 -16.88
C HIS A 24 -23.70 3.48 -17.89
N SER A 25 -23.84 2.24 -17.41
CA SER A 25 -24.35 1.13 -18.22
C SER A 25 -25.76 0.83 -17.71
N CYS A 26 -26.77 1.24 -18.45
CA CYS A 26 -28.16 0.95 -18.15
C CYS A 26 -28.66 -0.19 -19.03
N ASP A 27 -29.19 -1.23 -18.38
CA ASP A 27 -30.16 -2.13 -19.00
C ASP A 27 -31.51 -2.03 -18.29
N THR A 28 -32.54 -2.05 -19.12
CA THR A 28 -33.99 -2.11 -18.86
C THR A 28 -34.74 -0.79 -18.59
N HIS A 29 -34.95 -0.08 -19.72
CA HIS A 29 -36.27 0.28 -20.28
C HIS A 29 -37.09 1.47 -19.74
N TYR A 30 -36.71 2.16 -18.66
CA TYR A 30 -37.50 3.32 -18.19
C TYR A 30 -36.80 4.70 -18.27
N LEU A 31 -35.54 4.75 -18.70
CA LEU A 31 -34.70 5.96 -18.67
C LEU A 31 -34.23 6.46 -20.05
N SER A 32 -34.72 5.88 -21.14
CA SER A 32 -34.21 6.15 -22.48
C SER A 32 -34.80 7.38 -23.19
N GLN A 33 -35.69 8.17 -22.54
CA GLN A 33 -36.34 9.31 -23.22
C GLN A 33 -35.73 10.69 -22.93
N ASN A 34 -34.98 10.89 -21.84
CA ASN A 34 -34.60 12.26 -21.43
C ASN A 34 -33.09 12.55 -21.29
N LEU A 35 -32.20 11.57 -21.37
CA LEU A 35 -30.75 11.82 -21.21
C LEU A 35 -30.08 12.15 -22.55
N LYS A 36 -30.33 13.35 -23.08
CA LYS A 36 -29.51 13.99 -24.12
C LYS A 36 -28.52 14.97 -23.48
N SER A 37 -27.51 14.45 -22.78
CA SER A 37 -26.18 15.08 -22.67
C SER A 37 -25.29 14.25 -21.74
N GLU A 38 -24.10 13.86 -22.23
CA GLU A 38 -23.03 13.36 -21.37
C GLU A 38 -22.54 14.52 -20.49
N ILE A 39 -22.81 14.45 -19.18
CA ILE A 39 -22.12 15.27 -18.20
C ILE A 39 -21.09 14.38 -17.51
N SER A 40 -19.81 14.77 -17.59
CA SER A 40 -18.69 14.03 -17.02
C SER A 40 -18.32 14.61 -15.65
N TYR A 41 -18.17 13.75 -14.63
CA TYR A 41 -17.65 14.12 -13.32
C TYR A 41 -16.32 13.42 -13.08
N THR A 42 -15.44 14.08 -12.30
CA THR A 42 -14.18 13.49 -11.84
C THR A 42 -14.25 13.29 -10.34
N LEU A 43 -13.96 12.08 -9.87
CA LEU A 43 -13.71 11.82 -8.46
C LEU A 43 -12.25 12.15 -8.14
N GLU A 44 -11.95 12.81 -7.04
CA GLU A 44 -10.59 13.08 -6.61
C GLU A 44 -10.41 12.60 -5.17
N LEU A 45 -9.45 11.70 -4.95
CA LEU A 45 -9.10 11.22 -3.61
C LEU A 45 -7.95 12.06 -3.08
N ARG A 46 -8.10 12.66 -1.89
CA ARG A 46 -7.09 13.50 -1.25
C ARG A 46 -6.91 13.04 0.18
N GLU A 47 -5.73 12.53 0.54
CA GLU A 47 -5.14 12.21 1.87
C GLU A 47 -6.02 11.63 3.02
N SER A 48 -7.32 11.87 3.07
CA SER A 48 -8.34 11.28 3.96
C SER A 48 -9.76 11.78 3.61
N SER A 49 -9.99 12.20 2.37
CA SER A 49 -11.29 12.60 1.85
C SER A 49 -11.47 12.26 0.38
N LEU A 50 -12.72 12.06 -0.03
CA LEU A 50 -13.12 11.91 -1.42
C LEU A 50 -13.88 13.17 -1.83
N SER A 51 -13.42 13.89 -2.84
CA SER A 51 -14.16 14.99 -3.45
C SER A 51 -14.70 14.62 -4.83
N ILE A 52 -15.85 15.19 -5.20
CA ILE A 52 -16.42 15.07 -6.54
C ILE A 52 -16.28 16.44 -7.20
N LYS A 53 -15.68 16.48 -8.39
CA LYS A 53 -15.47 17.70 -9.16
C LYS A 53 -16.23 17.69 -10.47
N ASP A 54 -16.68 18.88 -10.85
CA ASP A 54 -17.21 19.13 -12.19
C ASP A 54 -16.06 19.26 -13.19
N THR A 55 -16.07 18.46 -14.25
CA THR A 55 -14.95 18.46 -15.22
C THR A 55 -14.82 19.76 -16.00
N LYS A 56 -15.90 20.53 -16.19
CA LYS A 56 -15.87 21.77 -16.97
C LYS A 56 -15.40 22.98 -16.15
N SER A 57 -15.84 23.07 -14.91
CA SER A 57 -15.56 24.22 -14.03
C SER A 57 -14.42 23.98 -13.04
N ASN A 58 -13.98 22.72 -12.88
CA ASN A 58 -12.96 22.29 -11.92
C ASN A 58 -13.27 22.67 -10.46
N LYS A 59 -14.55 22.87 -10.13
CA LYS A 59 -15.01 23.17 -8.77
C LYS A 59 -15.37 21.88 -8.03
N ASP A 60 -15.05 21.85 -6.73
CA ASP A 60 -15.53 20.80 -5.82
C ASP A 60 -17.05 20.94 -5.64
N ILE A 61 -17.79 19.85 -5.89
CA ILE A 61 -19.26 19.75 -5.77
C ILE A 61 -19.64 19.03 -4.47
N ALA A 62 -18.79 18.11 -3.99
CA ALA A 62 -19.04 17.39 -2.75
C ALA A 62 -17.72 17.01 -2.08
N PHE A 63 -17.74 16.97 -0.75
CA PHE A 63 -16.59 16.57 0.08
C PHE A 63 -17.02 15.46 1.06
N ILE A 64 -16.31 14.34 1.04
CA ILE A 64 -16.61 13.18 1.88
C ILE A 64 -15.42 12.95 2.80
N LEU A 65 -15.62 13.09 4.12
CA LEU A 65 -14.60 12.84 5.13
C LEU A 65 -14.38 11.33 5.36
N THR A 66 -13.20 10.81 5.07
CA THR A 66 -12.87 9.40 5.27
C THR A 66 -12.18 9.09 6.60
N LYS A 67 -12.93 8.87 7.69
CA LYS A 67 -12.40 8.16 8.87
C LYS A 67 -12.25 6.65 8.57
N GLU A 68 -11.10 6.08 8.92
CA GLU A 68 -10.64 4.72 8.54
C GLU A 68 -11.40 3.57 9.19
N THR A 69 -11.78 2.57 8.40
CA THR A 69 -11.82 1.14 8.81
C THR A 69 -11.89 0.24 7.56
N PRO A 70 -11.20 -0.92 7.52
CA PRO A 70 -10.97 -1.68 6.29
C PRO A 70 -12.06 -2.75 6.11
N GLN A 71 -12.94 -2.57 5.12
CA GLN A 71 -13.32 -3.60 4.13
C GLN A 71 -14.67 -3.34 3.44
N LEU A 72 -15.52 -2.42 3.91
CA LEU A 72 -16.70 -1.93 3.21
C LEU A 72 -17.10 -0.59 3.86
N GLN A 73 -17.15 0.50 3.10
CA GLN A 73 -17.58 1.80 3.64
C GLN A 73 -19.11 1.91 3.58
N GLU A 74 -19.74 2.04 4.73
CA GLU A 74 -21.07 2.63 4.85
C GLU A 74 -20.89 4.02 5.43
N LYS A 75 -21.28 5.05 4.67
CA LYS A 75 -21.26 6.44 5.16
C LYS A 75 -22.54 7.16 4.83
N GLN A 76 -23.18 7.65 5.88
CA GLN A 76 -24.21 8.68 5.77
C GLN A 76 -23.53 10.00 5.44
N ILE A 77 -23.90 10.56 4.30
CA ILE A 77 -23.48 11.89 3.89
C ILE A 77 -24.53 12.86 4.45
N LEU A 78 -24.15 13.68 5.42
CA LEU A 78 -24.93 14.85 5.84
C LEU A 78 -24.57 15.99 4.89
N LEU A 79 -25.40 16.16 3.86
CA LEU A 79 -25.28 17.25 2.88
C LEU A 79 -26.08 18.44 3.41
N ASP A 80 -25.40 19.41 4.00
CA ASP A 80 -26.02 20.70 4.29
C ASP A 80 -25.93 21.64 3.07
N SER A 81 -27.05 22.33 2.83
CA SER A 81 -27.30 23.54 2.02
C SER A 81 -26.60 23.79 0.65
N LYS A 82 -27.40 24.29 -0.31
CA LYS A 82 -27.08 24.70 -1.71
C LYS A 82 -26.45 23.66 -2.64
N ASP A 83 -25.49 22.86 -2.19
CA ASP A 83 -24.85 21.82 -3.00
C ASP A 83 -25.81 20.64 -3.28
N LEU A 84 -26.87 20.51 -2.45
CA LEU A 84 -27.98 19.58 -2.60
C LEU A 84 -28.76 19.76 -3.90
N GLN A 85 -28.95 21.00 -4.39
CA GLN A 85 -29.74 21.26 -5.60
C GLN A 85 -28.99 20.84 -6.87
N ALA A 86 -27.66 20.97 -6.88
CA ALA A 86 -26.84 20.55 -8.01
C ALA A 86 -26.87 19.03 -8.16
N LEU A 87 -26.59 18.29 -7.08
CA LEU A 87 -26.64 16.82 -7.07
C LEU A 87 -28.04 16.25 -7.32
N GLN A 88 -29.10 16.88 -6.82
CA GLN A 88 -30.50 16.47 -7.07
C GLN A 88 -30.90 16.62 -8.54
N THR A 89 -30.45 17.71 -9.18
CA THR A 89 -30.74 17.99 -10.60
C THR A 89 -29.94 17.07 -11.52
N ILE A 90 -28.68 16.81 -11.18
CA ILE A 90 -27.76 15.97 -11.97
C ILE A 90 -28.15 14.48 -11.94
N LEU A 91 -28.70 14.00 -10.83
CA LEU A 91 -29.05 12.58 -10.64
C LEU A 91 -30.56 12.29 -10.82
N GLU A 92 -31.36 13.27 -11.27
CA GLU A 92 -32.85 13.21 -11.31
C GLU A 92 -33.47 12.68 -10.00
N LEU A 93 -32.89 13.05 -8.84
CA LEU A 93 -33.41 12.67 -7.53
C LEU A 93 -34.61 13.58 -7.19
N HIS A 94 -35.75 13.25 -7.79
CA HIS A 94 -37.00 13.97 -7.55
C HIS A 94 -37.41 13.84 -6.08
N THR A 95 -37.40 14.99 -5.42
CA THR A 95 -38.05 15.35 -4.16
C THR A 95 -38.84 14.23 -3.46
N TYR A 96 -38.15 13.43 -2.66
CA TYR A 96 -38.73 12.84 -1.46
C TYR A 96 -37.64 12.79 -0.38
N LYS A 97 -38.05 12.96 0.88
CA LYS A 97 -37.22 12.83 2.09
C LYS A 97 -36.70 11.39 2.28
N GLU A 98 -36.00 10.85 1.30
CA GLU A 98 -35.36 9.54 1.37
C GLU A 98 -33.85 9.75 1.29
N THR A 99 -33.20 9.59 2.44
CA THR A 99 -31.75 9.43 2.51
C THR A 99 -31.37 8.22 1.68
N ARG A 100 -30.60 8.39 0.61
CA ARG A 100 -30.09 7.28 -0.20
C ARG A 100 -28.61 7.09 0.07
N VAL A 101 -28.25 5.88 0.47
CA VAL A 101 -26.87 5.47 0.70
C VAL A 101 -26.22 5.17 -0.67
N VAL A 102 -25.09 5.81 -0.95
CA VAL A 102 -24.28 5.53 -2.14
C VAL A 102 -23.01 4.83 -1.70
N TYR A 103 -22.70 3.70 -2.34
CA TYR A 103 -21.49 2.93 -2.09
C TYR A 103 -20.47 3.22 -3.19
N VAL A 104 -19.27 3.66 -2.81
CA VAL A 104 -18.14 3.87 -3.73
C VAL A 104 -17.08 2.82 -3.41
N GLU A 105 -16.75 1.98 -4.40
CA GLU A 105 -15.66 1.01 -4.29
C GLU A 105 -14.37 1.66 -4.81
N VAL A 106 -13.46 2.01 -3.91
CA VAL A 106 -12.15 2.58 -4.27
C VAL A 106 -11.13 1.45 -4.32
N LYS A 107 -10.59 1.18 -5.51
CA LYS A 107 -9.46 0.24 -5.66
C LYS A 107 -8.17 0.97 -5.32
N LEU A 108 -7.57 0.62 -4.18
CA LEU A 108 -6.27 1.15 -3.75
C LEU A 108 -5.19 0.92 -4.83
N SER A 109 -4.17 1.79 -4.87
CA SER A 109 -2.99 1.56 -5.70
C SER A 109 -2.21 0.34 -5.20
N LYS A 110 -1.23 -0.16 -5.98
CA LYS A 110 -0.34 -1.22 -5.46
C LYS A 110 0.52 -0.69 -4.33
N TRP A 111 1.01 0.55 -4.45
CA TRP A 111 1.77 1.22 -3.41
C TRP A 111 0.99 1.28 -2.09
N ASP A 112 -0.26 1.76 -2.11
CA ASP A 112 -1.05 1.92 -0.88
C ASP A 112 -1.29 0.58 -0.19
N ARG A 113 -1.65 -0.46 -0.96
CA ARG A 113 -1.83 -1.80 -0.38
C ARG A 113 -0.54 -2.33 0.23
N LEU A 114 0.59 -2.12 -0.46
CA LEU A 114 1.90 -2.56 0.01
C LEU A 114 2.32 -1.80 1.28
N LYS A 115 2.19 -0.47 1.30
CA LYS A 115 2.46 0.44 2.43
C LYS A 115 1.61 0.04 3.65
N ILE A 116 0.30 -0.09 3.48
CA ILE A 116 -0.63 -0.47 4.55
C ILE A 116 -0.27 -1.85 5.10
N ALA A 117 -0.02 -2.83 4.24
CA ALA A 117 0.35 -4.18 4.68
C ALA A 117 1.68 -4.20 5.43
N TYR A 118 2.68 -3.43 4.98
CA TYR A 118 3.97 -3.32 5.66
C TYR A 118 3.86 -2.65 7.03
N GLN A 119 3.16 -1.51 7.11
CA GLN A 119 2.93 -0.80 8.37
C GLN A 119 2.15 -1.64 9.37
N HIS A 120 1.15 -2.40 8.91
CA HIS A 120 0.38 -3.30 9.76
C HIS A 120 1.27 -4.29 10.51
N ILE A 121 2.14 -5.02 9.80
CA ILE A 121 3.03 -6.00 10.42
C ILE A 121 4.21 -5.34 11.17
N ASP A 122 4.70 -4.19 10.70
CA ASP A 122 5.80 -3.46 11.36
C ASP A 122 5.42 -2.97 12.76
N ASN A 123 4.19 -2.46 12.91
CA ASN A 123 3.67 -1.92 14.16
C ASN A 123 3.46 -2.97 15.26
N LEU A 124 3.37 -4.26 14.91
CA LEU A 124 3.20 -5.33 15.88
C LEU A 124 4.42 -5.44 16.80
N GLY A 125 4.22 -5.30 18.10
CA GLY A 125 5.29 -5.33 19.09
C GLY A 125 6.27 -4.14 18.97
N LYS A 126 5.91 -3.02 18.31
CA LYS A 126 6.80 -1.86 18.12
C LYS A 126 7.34 -1.28 19.42
N PHE A 127 6.59 -1.40 20.52
CA PHE A 127 6.97 -0.91 21.85
C PHE A 127 7.80 -1.92 22.67
N GLU A 128 7.94 -3.15 22.19
CA GLU A 128 8.74 -4.18 22.87
C GLU A 128 10.23 -3.89 22.69
N ARG A 129 10.97 -3.96 23.81
CA ARG A 129 12.42 -3.74 23.83
C ARG A 129 13.21 -5.01 23.54
N ASP A 130 12.68 -6.15 23.99
CA ASP A 130 13.29 -7.45 23.74
C ASP A 130 13.08 -7.85 22.28
N PRO A 131 14.14 -8.16 21.50
CA PRO A 131 14.03 -8.50 20.08
C PRO A 131 13.10 -9.69 19.82
N ILE A 132 13.09 -10.69 20.69
CA ILE A 132 12.23 -11.86 20.58
C ILE A 132 10.77 -11.48 20.83
N GLN A 133 10.46 -10.74 21.91
CA GLN A 133 9.08 -10.27 22.15
C GLN A 133 8.59 -9.32 21.06
N LYS A 134 9.48 -8.49 20.48
CA LYS A 134 9.17 -7.63 19.34
C LYS A 134 8.86 -8.42 18.07
N ALA A 135 9.53 -9.56 17.87
CA ALA A 135 9.34 -10.41 16.70
C ALA A 135 8.11 -11.32 16.81
N LYS A 136 7.85 -11.85 18.01
CA LYS A 136 6.79 -12.82 18.31
C LYS A 136 5.41 -12.49 17.70
N PRO A 137 4.80 -11.31 17.92
CA PRO A 137 3.46 -11.04 17.40
C PRO A 137 3.40 -11.01 15.87
N LYS A 138 4.53 -10.71 15.19
CA LYS A 138 4.61 -10.75 13.72
C LYS A 138 4.56 -12.19 13.20
N TYR A 139 5.21 -13.12 13.90
CA TYR A 139 5.13 -14.54 13.56
C TYR A 139 3.76 -15.14 13.93
N GLU A 140 3.17 -14.72 15.04
CA GLU A 140 1.80 -15.13 15.44
C GLU A 140 0.75 -14.71 14.41
N LEU A 141 0.87 -13.49 13.85
CA LEU A 141 0.00 -13.00 12.78
C LEU A 141 0.00 -13.94 11.56
N VAL A 142 1.18 -14.42 11.15
CA VAL A 142 1.33 -15.27 9.97
C VAL A 142 1.00 -16.74 10.28
N GLY A 143 1.36 -17.21 11.48
CA GLY A 143 1.21 -18.59 11.89
C GLY A 143 1.99 -19.58 11.02
N GLY A 144 1.58 -20.84 11.03
CA GLY A 144 2.12 -21.91 10.19
C GLY A 144 3.61 -22.18 10.43
N GLU A 145 4.28 -22.61 9.36
CA GLU A 145 5.71 -22.93 9.39
C GLU A 145 6.58 -21.74 9.85
N PRO A 146 6.33 -20.48 9.46
CA PRO A 146 7.05 -19.33 10.01
C PRO A 146 7.03 -19.26 11.54
N TYR A 147 5.86 -19.44 12.15
CA TYR A 147 5.75 -19.40 13.61
C TYR A 147 6.41 -20.61 14.28
N ASP A 148 6.30 -21.79 13.67
CA ASP A 148 7.00 -22.99 14.17
C ASP A 148 8.53 -22.82 14.13
N LYS A 149 9.07 -22.21 13.07
CA LYS A 149 10.49 -21.86 12.99
C LYS A 149 10.91 -20.88 14.09
N PHE A 150 10.12 -19.82 14.31
CA PHE A 150 10.39 -18.86 15.39
C PHE A 150 10.34 -19.52 16.78
N LYS A 151 9.32 -20.34 17.08
CA LYS A 151 9.22 -21.05 18.38
C LYS A 151 10.43 -21.95 18.64
N ASN A 152 10.90 -22.65 17.62
CA ASN A 152 12.02 -23.58 17.74
C ASN A 152 13.37 -22.87 17.88
N ALA A 153 13.55 -21.69 17.27
CA ALA A 153 14.82 -20.97 17.26
C ALA A 153 14.61 -19.43 17.30
N PRO A 154 14.08 -18.88 18.41
CA PRO A 154 13.63 -17.48 18.46
C PRO A 154 14.75 -16.47 18.19
N HIS A 155 15.96 -16.74 18.71
CA HIS A 155 17.15 -15.91 18.46
C HIS A 155 17.59 -15.90 16.99
N THR A 156 17.37 -16.99 16.24
CA THR A 156 17.67 -17.03 14.80
C THR A 156 16.71 -16.16 14.00
N TYR A 157 15.50 -15.95 14.51
CA TYR A 157 14.38 -15.34 13.79
C TYR A 157 13.94 -13.99 14.36
N GLU A 158 14.72 -13.39 15.27
CA GLU A 158 14.44 -12.06 15.84
C GLU A 158 14.45 -10.93 14.80
N ASN A 159 15.27 -11.06 13.74
CA ASN A 159 15.25 -10.15 12.61
C ASN A 159 14.07 -10.48 11.69
N THR A 160 13.06 -9.61 11.71
CA THR A 160 11.82 -9.80 10.97
C THR A 160 11.74 -9.03 9.65
N CYS A 161 12.84 -8.45 9.13
CA CYS A 161 12.78 -7.65 7.90
C CYS A 161 12.19 -8.45 6.71
N ALA A 162 12.66 -9.67 6.49
CA ALA A 162 12.20 -10.53 5.41
C ALA A 162 10.76 -11.02 5.62
N LEU A 163 10.37 -11.32 6.87
CA LEU A 163 8.98 -11.67 7.21
C LEU A 163 8.04 -10.49 6.91
N ARG A 164 8.38 -9.28 7.37
CA ARG A 164 7.61 -8.05 7.16
C ARG A 164 7.42 -7.79 5.66
N MET A 165 8.50 -7.91 4.89
CA MET A 165 8.44 -7.75 3.44
C MET A 165 7.63 -8.84 2.76
N SER A 166 7.78 -10.10 3.17
CA SER A 166 6.99 -11.21 2.62
C SER A 166 5.50 -11.01 2.85
N TYR A 167 5.11 -10.61 4.06
CA TYR A 167 3.73 -10.25 4.38
C TYR A 167 3.25 -9.09 3.52
N ALA A 168 4.01 -8.00 3.44
CA ALA A 168 3.65 -6.83 2.65
C ALA A 168 3.44 -7.18 1.18
N LEU A 169 4.32 -7.97 0.57
CA LEU A 169 4.19 -8.40 -0.83
C LEU A 169 2.94 -9.25 -1.06
N ASN A 170 2.67 -10.19 -0.15
CA ASN A 170 1.51 -11.07 -0.22
C ASN A 170 0.18 -10.31 -0.14
N TYR A 171 0.08 -9.32 0.76
CA TYR A 171 -1.15 -8.53 0.96
C TYR A 171 -1.19 -7.24 0.12
N GLY A 172 -0.06 -6.81 -0.42
CA GLY A 172 0.10 -5.68 -1.35
C GLY A 172 -0.35 -5.99 -2.78
N GLY A 173 -0.60 -7.26 -3.10
CA GLY A 173 -0.97 -7.73 -4.44
C GLY A 173 0.24 -8.09 -5.31
N ILE A 174 1.40 -8.38 -4.69
CA ILE A 174 2.64 -8.79 -5.36
C ILE A 174 3.08 -10.16 -4.79
N PRO A 175 2.22 -11.20 -4.81
CA PRO A 175 2.43 -12.42 -4.04
C PRO A 175 3.73 -13.15 -4.39
N ILE A 176 4.26 -13.87 -3.40
CA ILE A 176 5.42 -14.75 -3.56
C ILE A 176 4.91 -16.10 -4.08
N THR A 177 5.23 -16.44 -5.33
CA THR A 177 4.66 -17.62 -6.01
C THR A 177 5.65 -18.77 -6.18
N LYS A 178 6.95 -18.49 -6.34
CA LYS A 178 8.02 -19.49 -6.33
C LYS A 178 9.32 -18.86 -5.81
N PRO A 179 9.88 -19.34 -4.69
CA PRO A 179 11.23 -19.00 -4.28
C PRO A 179 12.22 -19.51 -5.33
N THR A 180 13.36 -18.85 -5.51
CA THR A 180 14.44 -19.39 -6.34
C THR A 180 14.93 -20.73 -5.74
N PRO A 181 15.66 -21.60 -6.48
CA PRO A 181 16.13 -22.88 -5.94
C PRO A 181 16.88 -22.78 -4.61
N ASN A 182 17.47 -21.61 -4.32
CA ASN A 182 18.26 -21.38 -3.10
C ASN A 182 17.48 -20.60 -2.02
N THR A 183 16.29 -20.07 -2.32
CA THR A 183 15.51 -19.28 -1.38
C THR A 183 14.70 -20.21 -0.47
N LYS A 184 14.97 -20.20 0.83
CA LYS A 184 14.15 -20.93 1.80
C LYS A 184 12.78 -20.26 1.94
N ALA A 185 11.72 -21.04 1.86
CA ALA A 185 10.37 -20.53 1.97
C ALA A 185 9.47 -21.45 2.78
N PHE A 186 8.47 -20.82 3.40
CA PHE A 186 7.66 -21.41 4.44
C PHE A 186 6.19 -21.08 4.23
N LEU A 187 5.31 -22.03 4.50
CA LEU A 187 3.87 -21.87 4.34
C LEU A 187 3.24 -21.30 5.62
N GLY A 188 2.63 -20.13 5.53
CA GLY A 188 1.83 -19.54 6.61
C GLY A 188 0.47 -20.22 6.77
N ASN A 189 -0.21 -19.97 7.90
CA ASN A 189 -1.58 -20.49 8.12
C ASN A 189 -2.58 -19.94 7.10
N ASP A 190 -2.28 -18.77 6.53
CA ASP A 190 -3.06 -18.12 5.48
C ASP A 190 -2.80 -18.69 4.07
N LYS A 191 -2.07 -19.81 3.99
CA LYS A 191 -1.70 -20.55 2.78
C LYS A 191 -0.82 -19.77 1.81
N LYS A 192 -0.12 -18.72 2.28
CA LYS A 192 0.84 -17.97 1.47
C LYS A 192 2.28 -18.33 1.82
N ILE A 193 3.17 -18.03 0.87
CA ILE A 193 4.59 -18.31 0.97
C ILE A 193 5.30 -17.13 1.65
N TYR A 194 6.15 -17.44 2.62
CA TYR A 194 6.96 -16.47 3.36
C TYR A 194 8.43 -16.81 3.28
N VAL A 195 9.25 -15.78 3.15
CA VAL A 195 10.71 -15.85 3.22
C VAL A 195 11.16 -15.18 4.51
N LEU A 196 12.06 -15.82 5.26
CA LEU A 196 12.46 -15.37 6.60
C LEU A 196 13.89 -14.81 6.65
N GLY A 197 14.73 -15.12 5.65
CA GLY A 197 16.11 -14.63 5.57
C GLY A 197 16.22 -13.32 4.81
N SER A 198 17.06 -12.38 5.29
CA SER A 198 17.33 -11.10 4.60
C SER A 198 18.03 -11.30 3.24
N GLN A 199 18.93 -12.28 3.15
CA GLN A 199 19.54 -12.67 1.88
C GLN A 199 18.51 -13.33 0.95
N ASP A 200 17.70 -14.25 1.48
CA ASP A 200 16.68 -14.95 0.72
C ASP A 200 15.66 -13.97 0.10
N ILE A 201 15.18 -12.98 0.86
CA ILE A 201 14.23 -11.99 0.33
C ILE A 201 14.90 -11.11 -0.72
N ARG A 202 16.15 -10.67 -0.50
CA ARG A 202 16.90 -9.92 -1.52
C ARG A 202 16.99 -10.72 -2.81
N ASP A 203 17.41 -11.97 -2.74
CA ASP A 203 17.62 -12.81 -3.91
C ASP A 203 16.28 -13.08 -4.64
N PHE A 204 15.18 -13.23 -3.89
CA PHE A 204 13.83 -13.27 -4.46
C PHE A 204 13.47 -11.97 -5.19
N LEU A 205 13.67 -10.80 -4.58
CA LEU A 205 13.36 -9.52 -5.20
C LEU A 205 14.23 -9.28 -6.44
N TYR A 206 15.52 -9.62 -6.36
CA TYR A 206 16.43 -9.51 -7.48
C TYR A 206 16.01 -10.40 -8.66
N VAL A 207 15.53 -11.64 -8.40
CA VAL A 207 14.98 -12.48 -9.47
C VAL A 207 13.66 -11.95 -10.00
N LYS A 208 12.76 -11.49 -9.12
CA LYS A 208 11.46 -10.92 -9.50
C LYS A 208 11.62 -9.69 -10.39
N TRP A 209 12.62 -8.86 -10.11
CA TRP A 209 12.94 -7.66 -10.87
C TRP A 209 14.20 -7.80 -11.73
N LYS A 210 14.67 -9.01 -12.03
CA LYS A 210 15.89 -9.21 -12.83
C LYS A 210 15.81 -8.52 -14.20
N TYR A 211 14.60 -8.40 -14.72
CA TYR A 211 14.31 -7.78 -16.03
C TYR A 211 13.95 -6.29 -15.94
N GLN A 212 13.84 -5.73 -14.73
CA GLN A 212 13.61 -4.30 -14.49
C GLN A 212 14.83 -3.74 -13.75
N ALA A 213 15.61 -2.92 -14.44
CA ALA A 213 16.76 -2.28 -13.83
C ALA A 213 16.30 -1.48 -12.60
N PRO A 214 16.96 -1.65 -11.43
CA PRO A 214 16.69 -0.80 -10.28
C PRO A 214 16.92 0.66 -10.69
N TYR A 215 16.11 1.56 -10.13
CA TYR A 215 16.25 2.98 -10.39
C TYR A 215 17.41 3.54 -9.55
N ASN A 216 18.38 4.12 -10.26
CA ASN A 216 19.61 4.71 -9.72
C ASN A 216 20.35 3.82 -8.69
N PRO A 217 20.80 2.61 -9.07
CA PRO A 217 21.55 1.74 -8.16
C PRO A 217 22.85 2.41 -7.74
N LYS A 218 23.22 2.26 -6.46
CA LYS A 218 24.44 2.85 -5.92
C LYS A 218 25.36 1.82 -5.29
N SER A 219 26.64 2.00 -5.56
CA SER A 219 27.74 1.36 -4.84
C SER A 219 28.45 2.43 -4.05
N MET A 220 28.63 2.21 -2.75
CA MET A 220 29.22 3.19 -1.83
C MET A 220 30.30 2.52 -1.00
N ASN A 221 31.39 3.25 -0.72
CA ASN A 221 32.57 2.72 -0.06
C ASN A 221 32.85 3.33 1.32
N SER A 222 32.16 4.41 1.66
CA SER A 222 32.43 5.18 2.86
C SER A 222 31.13 5.69 3.50
N LYS A 223 31.23 6.10 4.76
CA LYS A 223 30.09 6.70 5.47
C LYS A 223 29.65 8.02 4.84
N LYS A 224 30.63 8.82 4.40
CA LYS A 224 30.38 10.10 3.73
C LYS A 224 29.59 9.91 2.43
N GLU A 225 29.91 8.89 1.65
CA GLU A 225 29.14 8.54 0.45
C GLU A 225 27.68 8.16 0.77
N ASN A 226 27.44 7.42 1.87
CA ASN A 226 26.08 7.10 2.30
C ASN A 226 25.27 8.37 2.65
N GLU A 227 25.89 9.29 3.39
CA GLU A 227 25.27 10.56 3.78
C GLU A 227 25.03 11.46 2.57
N ASP A 228 25.98 11.54 1.64
CA ASP A 228 25.85 12.31 0.41
C ASP A 228 24.75 11.75 -0.48
N PHE A 229 24.70 10.43 -0.65
CA PHE A 229 23.62 9.79 -1.40
C PHE A 229 22.26 10.06 -0.75
N TYR A 230 22.13 9.94 0.57
CA TYR A 230 20.88 10.22 1.27
C TYR A 230 20.42 11.66 1.02
N ASN A 231 21.29 12.64 1.31
CA ASN A 231 20.93 14.06 1.31
C ASN A 231 20.75 14.62 -0.10
N ASN A 232 21.58 14.20 -1.06
CA ASN A 232 21.65 14.83 -2.37
C ASN A 232 20.88 14.06 -3.45
N GLU A 233 20.61 12.76 -3.26
CA GLU A 233 19.97 11.93 -4.27
C GLU A 233 18.67 11.27 -3.77
N LEU A 234 18.70 10.48 -2.71
CA LEU A 234 17.52 9.70 -2.27
C LEU A 234 16.36 10.61 -1.88
N LEU A 235 16.61 11.69 -1.14
CA LEU A 235 15.57 12.68 -0.80
C LEU A 235 14.94 13.34 -2.04
N GLN A 236 15.65 13.36 -3.18
CA GLN A 236 15.17 13.95 -4.44
C GLN A 236 14.37 12.96 -5.29
N PHE A 237 14.29 11.68 -4.90
CA PHE A 237 13.44 10.73 -5.60
C PHE A 237 12.00 11.23 -5.54
N SER A 238 11.23 11.04 -6.60
CA SER A 238 9.80 11.35 -6.71
C SER A 238 8.94 10.09 -6.78
N LYS A 239 9.48 8.97 -6.31
CA LYS A 239 8.94 7.62 -6.52
C LYS A 239 8.84 6.89 -5.19
N ASN A 240 7.73 6.20 -4.99
CA ASN A 240 7.56 5.24 -3.90
C ASN A 240 8.09 3.87 -4.32
N GLY A 241 8.65 3.09 -3.39
CA GLY A 241 9.25 1.83 -3.80
C GLY A 241 9.83 0.95 -2.72
N ILE A 242 10.39 -0.17 -3.18
CA ILE A 242 11.12 -1.13 -2.36
C ILE A 242 12.60 -0.79 -2.41
N ILE A 243 13.22 -0.75 -1.23
CA ILE A 243 14.66 -0.59 -1.07
C ILE A 243 15.28 -1.91 -0.63
N VAL A 244 16.42 -2.24 -1.22
CA VAL A 244 17.33 -3.30 -0.77
C VAL A 244 18.71 -2.70 -0.54
N MET A 245 19.25 -2.93 0.65
CA MET A 245 20.60 -2.50 1.05
C MET A 245 21.48 -3.71 1.35
N ARG A 246 22.69 -3.76 0.80
CA ARG A 246 23.77 -4.63 1.30
C ARG A 246 24.60 -3.82 2.29
N ILE A 247 24.77 -4.32 3.50
CA ILE A 247 25.35 -3.55 4.60
C ILE A 247 26.54 -4.32 5.17
N ASP A 248 27.67 -3.64 5.29
CA ASP A 248 28.82 -4.12 6.07
C ASP A 248 28.68 -3.65 7.53
N GLY A 249 29.27 -4.40 8.46
CA GLY A 249 29.32 -4.04 9.89
C GLY A 249 28.35 -4.79 10.81
N TRP A 250 27.56 -5.73 10.29
CA TRP A 250 26.60 -6.53 11.07
C TRP A 250 27.04 -7.97 11.36
N GLY A 251 28.31 -8.30 11.08
CA GLY A 251 28.83 -9.66 11.20
C GLY A 251 28.35 -10.59 10.08
N GLU A 252 28.61 -11.89 10.23
CA GLU A 252 28.38 -12.90 9.17
C GLU A 252 26.90 -13.29 8.98
N SER A 253 26.02 -12.97 9.95
CA SER A 253 24.63 -13.44 9.97
C SER A 253 23.60 -12.43 9.42
N ALA A 254 24.01 -11.19 9.10
CA ALA A 254 23.11 -10.18 8.56
C ALA A 254 23.74 -9.44 7.37
N TYR A 255 23.36 -9.86 6.16
CA TYR A 255 23.93 -9.38 4.90
C TYR A 255 23.37 -8.03 4.41
N GLY A 256 22.28 -7.55 5.01
CA GLY A 256 21.59 -6.38 4.50
C GLY A 256 20.19 -6.18 5.08
N HIS A 257 19.51 -5.18 4.55
CA HIS A 257 18.16 -4.78 4.96
C HIS A 257 17.26 -4.55 3.75
N THR A 258 15.96 -4.79 3.92
CA THR A 258 14.95 -4.55 2.90
C THR A 258 13.74 -3.92 3.55
N THR A 259 13.29 -2.81 2.99
CA THR A 259 12.18 -1.99 3.51
C THR A 259 11.54 -1.20 2.37
N LEU A 260 10.59 -0.33 2.69
CA LEU A 260 9.92 0.55 1.74
C LEU A 260 10.38 2.00 1.91
N TRP A 261 10.51 2.70 0.79
CA TRP A 261 10.70 4.15 0.73
C TRP A 261 9.38 4.83 0.41
N ASP A 262 8.98 5.67 1.34
CA ASP A 262 7.86 6.57 1.16
C ASP A 262 8.40 7.93 0.72
N ASN A 263 8.16 8.26 -0.55
CA ASN A 263 8.50 9.55 -1.12
C ASN A 263 7.68 10.68 -0.53
N ASP A 264 6.42 10.43 -0.20
CA ASP A 264 5.50 11.47 0.26
C ASP A 264 5.90 11.91 1.68
N GLU A 265 6.31 10.94 2.50
CA GLU A 265 6.82 11.17 3.85
C GLU A 265 8.36 11.31 3.92
N LYS A 266 9.06 11.19 2.79
CA LYS A 266 10.53 11.21 2.64
C LYS A 266 11.27 10.35 3.67
N ARG A 267 10.79 9.11 3.89
CA ARG A 267 11.35 8.22 4.91
C ARG A 267 11.28 6.75 4.55
N PHE A 268 12.09 5.96 5.26
CA PHE A 268 11.95 4.51 5.33
C PHE A 268 10.76 4.16 6.24
N LEU A 269 9.90 3.24 5.83
CA LEU A 269 8.67 2.97 6.57
C LEU A 269 8.86 2.32 7.95
N ASP A 270 9.95 1.58 8.16
CA ASP A 270 10.31 0.99 9.45
C ASP A 270 11.33 1.81 10.25
N ASP A 271 11.49 3.09 9.88
CA ASP A 271 12.34 4.06 10.57
C ASP A 271 13.84 3.67 10.62
N SER A 272 14.26 2.66 9.84
CA SER A 272 15.64 2.16 9.84
C SER A 272 16.49 2.84 8.75
N ASN A 273 16.97 4.05 9.03
CA ASN A 273 17.86 4.76 8.11
C ASN A 273 19.33 4.34 8.32
N TYR A 274 19.76 3.29 7.60
CA TYR A 274 21.14 2.81 7.68
C TYR A 274 22.15 3.65 6.89
N LEU A 275 21.70 4.51 5.98
CA LEU A 275 22.58 5.47 5.31
C LEU A 275 23.14 6.47 6.33
N LEU A 276 22.32 6.88 7.31
CA LEU A 276 22.68 7.79 8.41
C LEU A 276 22.98 7.08 9.75
N ASP A 277 23.27 5.77 9.75
CA ASP A 277 23.60 5.03 10.97
C ASP A 277 24.78 5.67 11.75
N LYS A 278 24.68 5.81 13.07
CA LYS A 278 25.74 6.46 13.87
C LYS A 278 26.97 5.58 14.09
N ARG A 279 26.85 4.27 13.87
CA ARG A 279 27.95 3.32 14.06
C ARG A 279 28.90 3.42 12.87
N SER A 280 30.17 3.73 13.13
CA SER A 280 31.19 3.96 12.09
C SER A 280 31.48 2.74 11.22
N ASN A 281 31.27 1.53 11.75
CA ASN A 281 31.46 0.29 11.03
C ASN A 281 30.27 -0.09 10.14
N VAL A 282 29.13 0.60 10.25
CA VAL A 282 27.92 0.31 9.46
C VAL A 282 27.92 1.12 8.16
N ILE A 283 28.23 0.44 7.06
CA ILE A 283 28.33 1.05 5.73
C ILE A 283 27.41 0.30 4.76
N VAL A 284 26.43 1.01 4.19
CA VAL A 284 25.67 0.52 3.04
C VAL A 284 26.61 0.45 1.84
N ARG A 285 26.91 -0.75 1.36
CA ARG A 285 27.80 -0.96 0.20
C ARG A 285 27.08 -0.93 -1.12
N GLN A 286 25.84 -1.43 -1.13
CA GLN A 286 25.00 -1.46 -2.30
C GLN A 286 23.59 -1.04 -1.92
N PHE A 287 22.99 -0.20 -2.74
CA PHE A 287 21.63 0.28 -2.59
C PHE A 287 20.89 0.09 -3.91
N TYR A 288 19.75 -0.58 -3.84
CA TYR A 288 18.86 -0.82 -4.96
C TYR A 288 17.46 -0.33 -4.61
N PHE A 289 16.81 0.33 -5.56
CA PHE A 289 15.46 0.83 -5.41
C PHE A 289 14.61 0.40 -6.62
N TRP A 290 13.42 -0.14 -6.37
CA TRP A 290 12.43 -0.46 -7.39
C TRP A 290 11.14 0.29 -7.11
N GLU A 291 10.68 1.05 -8.09
CA GLU A 291 9.41 1.77 -8.02
C GLU A 291 8.22 0.81 -7.93
N ILE A 292 7.20 1.22 -7.18
CA ILE A 292 5.89 0.58 -7.15
C ILE A 292 4.85 1.57 -7.69
N GLU A 293 4.40 1.32 -8.92
CA GLU A 293 3.31 2.03 -9.60
C GLU A 293 1.91 1.63 -9.08
#